data_AF-A0A7G8DC86-F1
#
_entry.id   AF-A0A7G8DC86-F1
#
_cell.length_a   1.000
_cell.length_b   1.000
_cell.length_c   1.000
_cell.angle_alpha   90.00
_cell.angle_beta   90.00
_cell.angle_gamma   90.00
#
_symmetry.space_group_name_H-M   'P 1'
#
loop_
_entity.id
_entity.type
_entity.pdbx_description
1 polymer ?
#
loop_
_entity_poly.entity_id
_entity_poly.type
_entity_poly.pdbx_seq_one_letter_code
_entity_poly.pdbx_strand_id
1 'polypeptide(L)' 'MSVEDLTGGGDHLQVSVVSTAFDGLNRIRQHQLVYRALREELASEAIHALALNTSTPN' A
#
# COMPACT_ATOMS: atom_id res chain seq x y z
N MET A 1 -3.62 9.47 -1.53
CA MET A 1 -3.08 8.22 -2.08
C MET A 1 -2.41 8.57 -3.39
N SER A 2 -1.12 8.32 -3.51
CA SER A 2 -0.34 8.56 -4.72
C SER A 2 0.19 7.22 -5.20
N VAL A 3 -0.02 6.91 -6.48
CA VAL A 3 0.48 5.66 -7.10
C VAL A 3 1.60 6.07 -8.05
N GLU A 4 2.82 5.64 -7.76
CA GLU A 4 3.99 5.86 -8.60
C GLU A 4 4.47 4.52 -9.16
N ASP A 5 4.60 4.45 -10.48
CA ASP A 5 5.25 3.34 -11.14
C ASP A 5 6.77 3.53 -11.02
N LEU A 6 7.39 2.74 -10.14
CA LEU A 6 8.83 2.82 -9.88
C LEU A 6 9.69 2.02 -10.86
N THR A 7 9.09 1.16 -11.69
CA THR A 7 9.86 0.20 -12.51
C THR A 7 9.70 0.39 -14.01
N GLY A 8 8.70 1.16 -14.46
CA GLY A 8 8.43 1.41 -15.87
C GLY A 8 8.08 0.15 -16.67
N GLY A 9 7.90 -0.99 -16.00
CA GLY A 9 7.69 -2.31 -16.60
C GLY A 9 6.32 -2.91 -16.29
N GLY A 10 5.47 -2.25 -15.49
CA GLY A 10 4.11 -2.71 -15.17
C GLY A 10 3.99 -3.82 -14.12
N ASP A 11 5.10 -4.44 -13.67
CA ASP A 11 5.07 -5.57 -12.73
C ASP A 11 5.36 -5.22 -11.26
N HIS A 12 5.94 -4.06 -10.99
CA HIS A 12 6.25 -3.60 -9.63
C HIS A 12 5.67 -2.21 -9.39
N LEU A 13 4.45 -2.20 -8.84
CA LEU A 13 3.78 -0.97 -8.42
C LEU A 13 4.17 -0.64 -6.98
N GLN A 14 4.57 0.61 -6.72
CA GLN A 14 4.71 1.10 -5.36
C GLN A 14 3.52 2.00 -4.99
N VAL A 15 2.91 1.68 -3.86
CA VAL A 15 1.77 2.44 -3.33
C VAL A 15 2.19 3.02 -1.98
N SER A 16 2.13 4.34 -1.89
CA SER A 16 2.39 5.07 -0.66
C SER A 16 1.08 5.53 -0.02
N VAL A 17 0.80 5.02 1.18
CA VAL A 17 -0.39 5.34 1.96
C VAL A 17 0.02 6.13 3.19
N VAL A 18 -0.54 7.33 3.32
CA VAL A 18 -0.41 8.16 4.52
C VAL A 18 -1.75 8.20 5.25
N SER A 19 -1.77 7.81 6.53
CA SER A 19 -2.99 7.81 7.34
C SER A 19 -2.70 7.96 8.82
N THR A 20 -3.53 8.74 9.52
CA THR A 20 -3.50 8.85 11.00
C THR A 20 -3.84 7.53 11.67
N ALA A 21 -4.53 6.61 10.99
CA ALA A 21 -4.86 5.28 11.51
C ALA A 21 -3.62 4.41 11.75
N PHE A 22 -2.45 4.79 11.21
CA PHE A 22 -1.19 4.09 11.42
C PHE A 22 -0.46 4.51 12.69
N ASP A 23 -0.94 5.55 13.37
CA ASP A 23 -0.31 6.07 14.58
C ASP A 23 -0.37 5.06 15.72
N GLY A 24 0.78 4.84 16.37
CA GLY A 24 0.96 3.80 17.39
C GLY A 24 0.87 2.35 16.89
N LEU A 25 0.70 2.10 15.59
CA LEU A 25 0.69 0.74 15.03
C LEU A 25 2.08 0.30 14.58
N ASN A 26 2.37 -0.99 14.69
CA ASN A 26 3.58 -1.56 14.10
C ASN A 26 3.41 -1.75 12.59
N ARG A 27 4.54 -1.88 11.88
CA ARG A 27 4.59 -2.02 10.42
C ARG A 27 3.70 -3.16 9.90
N ILE A 28 3.63 -4.29 10.62
CA ILE A 28 2.78 -5.44 10.24
C ILE A 28 1.29 -5.07 10.29
N ARG A 29 0.83 -4.38 11.35
CA ARG A 29 -0.57 -3.94 11.49
C ARG A 29 -0.93 -2.86 10.49
N GLN A 30 -0.03 -1.92 10.22
CA GLN A 30 -0.20 -0.92 9.17
C GLN A 30 -0.41 -1.61 7.81
N HIS A 31 0.47 -2.57 7.49
CA HIS A 31 0.33 -3.37 6.27
C HIS A 31 -0.98 -4.16 6.26
N GLN A 32 -1.40 -4.81 7.35
CA GLN A 32 -2.68 -5.52 7.41
C GLN A 32 -3.89 -4.61 7.17
N LEU A 33 -3.89 -3.40 7.74
CA LEU A 33 -4.95 -2.42 7.51
C LEU A 33 -5.04 -2.02 6.04
N VAL A 34 -3.89 -1.74 5.44
CA VAL A 34 -3.85 -1.38 4.02
C VAL A 34 -4.18 -2.56 3.13
N TYR A 35 -3.68 -3.76 3.42
CA TYR A 35 -4.08 -4.96 2.71
C TYR A 35 -5.57 -5.22 2.82
N ARG A 36 -6.22 -4.95 3.96
CA ARG A 36 -7.68 -5.04 4.09
C ARG A 36 -8.40 -4.03 3.21
N ALA A 37 -7.98 -2.77 3.24
CA ALA A 37 -8.58 -1.71 2.44
C ALA A 37 -8.35 -1.92 0.93
N LEU A 38 -7.15 -2.38 0.56
CA LEU A 38 -6.80 -2.70 -0.81
C LEU A 38 -7.32 -4.08 -1.23
N ARG A 39 -7.76 -4.98 -0.35
CA ARG A 39 -8.25 -6.32 -0.74
C ARG A 39 -9.44 -6.23 -1.69
N GLU A 40 -10.28 -5.22 -1.50
CA GLU A 40 -11.44 -4.96 -2.36
C GLU A 40 -11.00 -4.49 -3.75
N GLU A 41 -9.92 -3.70 -3.84
CA GLU A 41 -9.33 -3.20 -5.09
C GLU A 41 -8.38 -4.22 -5.76
N LEU A 42 -7.67 -5.03 -4.97
CA LEU A 42 -6.70 -6.06 -5.37
C LEU A 42 -7.36 -7.39 -5.76
N ALA A 43 -8.65 -7.54 -5.51
CA ALA A 43 -9.43 -8.66 -6.05
C ALA A 43 -9.45 -8.65 -7.59
N SER A 44 -9.16 -7.49 -8.21
CA SER A 44 -8.70 -7.41 -9.59
C SER A 44 -7.25 -7.92 -9.65
N GLU A 45 -7.03 -9.10 -10.23
CA GLU A 45 -5.77 -9.87 -10.37
C GLU A 45 -4.57 -9.14 -11.05
N ALA A 46 -4.59 -7.82 -11.07
CA ALA A 46 -3.65 -6.98 -11.81
C ALA A 46 -2.27 -6.84 -11.16
N ILE A 47 -2.06 -7.28 -9.90
CA ILE A 47 -0.84 -6.90 -9.20
C ILE A 47 -0.17 -8.07 -8.45
N HIS A 48 0.89 -8.59 -9.04
CA HIS A 48 1.67 -9.73 -8.53
C HIS A 48 2.74 -9.32 -7.51
N ALA A 49 3.19 -8.06 -7.49
CA ALA A 49 4.11 -7.53 -6.49
C ALA A 49 3.86 -6.03 -6.23
N LEU A 50 3.14 -5.71 -5.15
CA LEU A 50 3.01 -4.34 -4.64
C LEU A 50 4.03 -4.07 -3.54
N ALA A 51 4.89 -3.09 -3.79
CA ALA A 51 5.65 -2.46 -2.73
C ALA A 51 4.72 -1.50 -2.00
N LEU A 52 4.30 -1.87 -0.79
CA LEU A 52 3.48 -1.00 0.04
C LEU A 52 4.36 -0.17 0.99
N ASN A 53 4.23 1.15 0.90
CA ASN A 53 4.82 2.08 1.85
C ASN A 53 3.73 2.71 2.71
N THR A 54 3.87 2.64 4.04
CA THR A 54 2.89 3.17 4.99
C THR A 54 3.55 4.18 5.90
N SER A 55 2.90 5.32 6.12
CA SER A 55 3.44 6.40 6.97
C SER A 55 2.32 7.15 7.68
N THR A 56 2.59 7.64 8.88
CA THR A 56 1.69 8.56 9.59
C THR A 56 1.89 9.98 9.06
N PRO A 57 0.81 10.78 8.92
CA PRO A 57 0.96 12.21 8.67
C PRO A 57 1.55 12.84 9.93
N ASN A 58 2.72 13.48 9.80
CA ASN A 58 3.30 14.33 10.85
C ASN A 58 2.58 15.67 10.92
#